data_AF-A0A2N5ZSW7-F1
#
_entry.id   AF-A0A2N5ZSW7-F1
#
_cell.length_a   1.000
_cell.length_b   1.000
_cell.length_c   1.000
_cell.angle_alpha   90.00
_cell.angle_beta   90.00
_cell.angle_gamma   90.00
#
_symmetry.space_group_name_H-M   'P 1'
#
loop_
_entity.id
_entity.type
_entity.pdbx_description
1 polymer ?
#
loop_
_entity_poly.entity_id
_entity_poly.type
_entity_poly.pdbx_seq_one_letter_code
_entity_poly.pdbx_strand_id
1 'polypeptide(L)'
;MKKNNQKGFTLIELLVVIAIIGLLSTLAVVSLNNARTKSRDARRIADVKQIQTALELYFTDNGEYPDQPASGVCPDSSTGHVAAAGKIAGCCLAETGGFAATCGGGTTFMGVVPDNPDPNGQDYVYTADVSGSSNDSYHLVYLLEEDTAGVAGGTPHNATPSGIVED
;
A
#
# COMPACT_ATOMS: atom_id res chain seq x y z
N MET A 1 -43.51 16.45 50.93
CA MET A 1 -42.88 16.76 49.62
C MET A 1 -41.37 16.74 49.80
N LYS A 2 -40.66 15.74 49.24
CA LYS A 2 -39.18 15.67 49.28
C LYS A 2 -38.61 16.71 48.30
N LYS A 3 -37.90 17.73 48.79
CA LYS A 3 -37.13 18.65 47.95
C LYS A 3 -35.90 17.90 47.44
N ASN A 4 -35.89 17.60 46.14
CA ASN A 4 -34.69 17.07 45.49
C ASN A 4 -33.68 18.21 45.35
N ASN A 5 -32.61 18.19 46.14
CA ASN A 5 -31.48 19.11 46.01
C ASN A 5 -30.73 18.77 44.71
N GLN A 6 -31.05 19.46 43.62
CA GLN A 6 -30.25 19.40 42.41
C GLN A 6 -28.96 20.19 42.66
N LYS A 7 -27.84 19.47 42.82
CA LYS A 7 -26.51 20.08 42.86
C LYS A 7 -26.10 20.46 41.43
N GLY A 8 -25.84 21.74 41.19
CA GLY A 8 -25.28 22.23 39.93
C GLY A 8 -23.76 22.06 39.90
N PHE A 9 -23.20 21.88 38.70
CA PHE A 9 -21.74 21.89 38.47
C PHE A 9 -21.17 23.28 38.72
N THR A 10 -19.98 23.35 39.32
CA THR A 10 -19.23 24.60 39.45
C THR A 10 -18.48 24.92 38.16
N LEU A 11 -18.26 26.21 37.88
CA LEU A 11 -17.47 26.65 36.72
C LEU A 11 -16.04 26.12 36.76
N ILE A 12 -15.46 25.99 37.95
CA ILE A 12 -14.10 25.46 38.13
C ILE A 12 -14.03 23.96 37.83
N GLU A 13 -15.05 23.18 38.18
CA GLU A 13 -15.12 21.76 37.82
C GLU A 13 -15.17 21.58 36.30
N LEU A 14 -15.98 22.37 35.60
CA LEU A 14 -16.03 22.31 34.14
C LEU A 14 -14.70 22.72 33.50
N LEU A 15 -14.05 23.77 34.04
CA LEU A 15 -12.78 24.28 33.52
C LEU A 15 -11.64 23.25 33.66
N VAL A 16 -11.54 22.58 34.81
CA VAL A 16 -10.52 21.54 35.04
C VAL A 16 -10.74 20.35 34.10
N VAL A 17 -11.99 19.96 33.85
CA VAL A 17 -12.30 18.82 32.95
C VAL A 17 -11.88 19.11 31.52
N ILE A 18 -12.22 20.27 30.97
CA ILE A 18 -11.81 20.62 29.59
C ILE A 18 -10.29 20.78 29.47
N ALA A 19 -9.61 21.25 30.52
CA ALA A 19 -8.15 21.33 30.55
C ALA A 19 -7.50 19.93 30.49
N ILE A 20 -8.02 18.97 31.25
CA ILE A 20 -7.52 17.58 31.23
C ILE A 20 -7.82 16.91 29.88
N ILE A 21 -9.03 17.07 29.34
CA ILE A 21 -9.40 16.52 28.02
C ILE A 21 -8.49 17.12 26.94
N GLY A 22 -8.22 18.43 26.99
CA GLY A 22 -7.29 19.10 26.09
C GLY A 22 -5.90 18.46 26.11
N LEU A 23 -5.34 18.26 27.31
CA LEU A 23 -4.03 17.63 27.47
C LEU A 23 -3.99 16.18 26.96
N LEU A 24 -5.01 15.36 27.28
CA LEU A 24 -5.05 13.96 26.85
C LEU A 24 -5.27 13.83 25.34
N SER A 25 -6.04 14.76 24.75
CA SER A 25 -6.38 14.72 23.32
C SER A 25 -5.15 14.86 22.42
N THR A 26 -4.17 15.69 22.78
CA THR A 26 -2.97 15.91 21.97
C THR A 26 -2.10 14.66 21.90
N LEU A 27 -1.89 13.98 23.03
CA LEU A 27 -1.14 12.72 23.10
C LEU A 27 -1.84 11.60 22.32
N ALA A 28 -3.16 11.52 22.40
CA ALA A 28 -3.95 10.54 21.68
C ALA A 28 -3.83 10.70 20.15
N VAL A 29 -3.84 11.94 19.65
CA VAL A 29 -3.69 12.22 18.21
C VAL A 29 -2.32 11.77 17.67
N VAL A 30 -1.23 12.07 18.38
CA VAL A 30 0.11 11.64 17.96
C VAL A 30 0.22 10.12 17.94
N SER A 31 -0.25 9.45 18.99
CA SER A 31 -0.24 7.98 19.07
C SER A 31 -1.06 7.34 17.96
N LEU A 32 -2.23 7.90 17.63
CA LEU A 32 -3.08 7.41 16.56
C LEU A 32 -2.43 7.58 15.18
N ASN A 33 -1.75 8.70 14.93
CA ASN A 33 -1.06 8.93 13.66
C ASN A 33 0.05 7.89 13.44
N ASN A 34 0.89 7.65 14.44
CA ASN A 34 1.95 6.63 14.36
C ASN A 34 1.37 5.22 14.16
N ALA A 35 0.27 4.89 14.85
CA ALA A 35 -0.41 3.61 14.68
C ALA A 35 -0.97 3.44 13.25
N ARG A 36 -1.50 4.50 12.66
CA ARG A 36 -1.99 4.50 11.27
C ARG A 36 -0.84 4.30 10.28
N THR A 37 0.28 4.98 10.46
CA THR A 37 1.48 4.83 9.61
C THR A 37 1.98 3.38 9.62
N LYS A 38 2.18 2.81 10.80
CA LYS A 38 2.57 1.40 10.95
C LYS A 38 1.56 0.42 10.33
N SER A 39 0.27 0.72 10.43
CA SER A 39 -0.77 -0.10 9.79
C SER A 39 -0.70 -0.03 8.26
N ARG A 40 -0.37 1.13 7.68
CA ARG A 40 -0.18 1.28 6.24
C ARG A 40 1.07 0.53 5.78
N ASP A 41 2.19 0.67 6.48
CA ASP A 41 3.43 -0.05 6.16
C ASP A 41 3.26 -1.57 6.25
N ALA A 42 2.60 -2.07 7.30
CA ALA A 42 2.28 -3.49 7.42
C ALA A 42 1.43 -3.99 6.23
N ARG A 43 0.49 -3.17 5.76
CA ARG A 43 -0.31 -3.46 4.58
C ARG A 43 0.54 -3.45 3.30
N ARG A 44 1.44 -2.47 3.11
CA ARG A 44 2.37 -2.44 1.97
C ARG A 44 3.20 -3.70 1.86
N ILE A 45 3.77 -4.16 2.97
CA ILE A 45 4.58 -5.39 3.00
C ILE A 45 3.71 -6.61 2.65
N ALA A 46 2.47 -6.66 3.13
CA ALA A 46 1.54 -7.74 2.80
C ALA A 46 1.13 -7.71 1.32
N ASP A 47 0.88 -6.53 0.77
CA ASP A 47 0.49 -6.33 -0.63
C ASP A 47 1.65 -6.73 -1.57
N VAL A 48 2.88 -6.28 -1.29
CA VAL A 48 4.10 -6.68 -2.02
C VAL A 48 4.27 -8.20 -2.04
N LYS A 49 4.13 -8.88 -0.89
CA LYS A 49 4.23 -10.34 -0.81
C LYS A 49 3.15 -11.07 -1.61
N GLN A 50 1.92 -10.53 -1.63
CA GLN A 50 0.85 -11.08 -2.46
C GLN A 50 1.16 -10.92 -3.95
N ILE A 51 1.70 -9.76 -4.35
CA ILE A 51 2.11 -9.51 -5.73
C ILE A 51 3.24 -10.46 -6.14
N GLN A 52 4.30 -10.61 -5.32
CA GLN A 52 5.39 -11.56 -5.58
C GLN A 52 4.86 -12.99 -5.74
N THR A 53 3.95 -13.41 -4.85
CA THR A 53 3.33 -14.74 -4.96
C THR A 53 2.60 -14.88 -6.30
N ALA A 54 1.80 -13.89 -6.72
CA ALA A 54 1.10 -13.94 -7.99
C ALA A 54 2.04 -13.93 -9.21
N LEU A 55 3.15 -13.18 -9.14
CA LEU A 55 4.20 -13.18 -10.16
C LEU A 55 4.87 -14.56 -10.27
N GLU A 56 5.09 -15.24 -9.15
CA GLU A 56 5.72 -16.56 -9.13
C GLU A 56 4.79 -17.63 -9.69
N LEU A 57 3.48 -17.53 -9.45
CA LEU A 57 2.49 -18.36 -10.14
C LEU A 57 2.47 -18.06 -11.65
N TYR A 58 2.50 -16.78 -12.05
CA TYR A 58 2.55 -16.40 -13.47
C TYR A 58 3.78 -16.99 -14.17
N PHE A 59 4.95 -16.89 -13.54
CA PHE A 59 6.20 -17.46 -14.07
C PHE A 59 6.13 -18.98 -14.18
N THR A 60 5.51 -19.65 -13.19
CA THR A 60 5.34 -21.11 -13.21
C THR A 60 4.53 -21.59 -14.42
N ASP A 61 3.49 -20.84 -14.80
CA ASP A 61 2.60 -21.22 -15.89
C ASP A 61 3.13 -20.76 -17.28
N ASN A 62 3.74 -19.57 -17.37
CA ASN A 62 4.16 -18.97 -18.64
C ASN A 62 5.65 -19.16 -18.96
N GLY A 63 6.47 -19.51 -17.97
CA GLY A 63 7.93 -19.66 -18.12
C GLY A 63 8.73 -18.36 -18.15
N GLU A 64 8.06 -17.21 -18.00
CA GLU A 64 8.66 -15.88 -17.93
C GLU A 64 7.78 -14.94 -17.09
N TYR A 65 8.35 -13.83 -16.63
CA TYR A 65 7.62 -12.77 -15.93
C TYR A 65 6.83 -11.89 -16.90
N PRO A 66 5.72 -11.27 -16.46
CA PRO A 66 4.94 -10.40 -17.33
C PRO A 66 5.76 -9.18 -17.75
N ASP A 67 5.49 -8.66 -18.93
CA ASP A 67 6.10 -7.40 -19.37
C ASP A 67 5.73 -6.25 -18.42
N GLN A 68 6.61 -5.26 -18.35
CA GLN A 68 6.30 -4.00 -17.69
C GLN A 68 5.08 -3.36 -18.37
N PRO A 69 4.02 -2.99 -17.61
CA PRO A 69 2.89 -2.31 -18.20
C PRO A 69 3.32 -0.95 -18.76
N ALA A 70 2.91 -0.68 -20.00
CA ALA A 70 3.12 0.63 -20.62
C ALA A 70 2.31 1.72 -19.89
N SER A 71 2.67 2.99 -20.12
CA SER A 71 1.95 4.12 -19.54
C SER A 71 0.47 4.10 -19.94
N GLY A 72 -0.40 4.33 -18.97
CA GLY A 72 -1.86 4.32 -19.16
C GLY A 72 -2.51 2.94 -19.31
N VAL A 73 -1.75 1.83 -19.17
CA VAL A 73 -2.33 0.48 -19.16
C VAL A 73 -3.11 0.23 -17.87
N CYS A 74 -2.53 0.57 -16.71
CA CYS A 74 -3.21 0.39 -15.44
C CYS A 74 -4.11 1.60 -15.12
N PRO A 75 -5.32 1.38 -14.59
CA PRO A 75 -6.21 2.46 -14.18
C PRO A 75 -5.51 3.42 -13.22
N ASP A 76 -5.77 4.70 -13.41
CA ASP A 76 -5.44 5.71 -12.41
C ASP A 76 -6.72 6.26 -11.77
N SER A 77 -6.80 6.14 -10.45
CA SER A 77 -7.84 6.73 -9.61
C SER A 77 -7.80 8.26 -9.66
N SER A 78 -6.67 8.85 -10.08
CA SER A 78 -6.52 10.28 -10.27
C SER A 78 -7.05 10.70 -11.65
N THR A 79 -8.11 11.50 -11.67
CA THR A 79 -8.74 11.92 -12.92
C THR A 79 -7.79 12.84 -13.70
N GLY A 80 -7.49 12.51 -14.96
CA GLY A 80 -6.73 13.37 -15.86
C GLY A 80 -5.20 13.16 -15.86
N HIS A 81 -4.69 12.18 -15.11
CA HIS A 81 -3.29 11.75 -15.22
C HIS A 81 -3.22 10.40 -15.94
N VAL A 82 -2.20 10.23 -16.78
CA VAL A 82 -1.87 8.91 -17.32
C VAL A 82 -1.00 8.20 -16.29
N ALA A 83 -1.37 6.97 -15.93
CA ALA A 83 -0.53 6.12 -15.11
C ALA A 83 0.89 6.05 -15.71
N ALA A 84 1.92 6.27 -14.89
CA ALA A 84 3.31 6.12 -15.31
C ALA A 84 3.57 4.68 -15.78
N ALA A 85 4.59 4.50 -16.65
CA ALA A 85 5.03 3.16 -17.01
C ALA A 85 5.46 2.39 -15.74
N GLY A 86 5.14 1.10 -15.70
CA GLY A 86 5.44 0.25 -14.54
C GLY A 86 4.51 0.42 -13.34
N LYS A 87 3.62 1.44 -13.30
CA LYS A 87 2.56 1.47 -12.28
C LYS A 87 1.68 0.23 -12.45
N ILE A 88 1.55 -0.59 -11.41
CA ILE A 88 0.71 -1.81 -11.46
C ILE A 88 -0.57 -1.71 -10.64
N ALA A 89 -0.69 -0.73 -9.75
CA ALA A 89 -1.90 -0.56 -8.94
C ALA A 89 -3.14 -0.39 -9.82
N GLY A 90 -4.21 -1.12 -9.50
CA GLY A 90 -5.45 -1.16 -10.27
C GLY A 90 -5.42 -2.06 -11.52
N CYS A 91 -4.25 -2.46 -12.01
CA CYS A 91 -4.16 -3.51 -13.03
C CYS A 91 -4.57 -4.85 -12.44
N CYS A 92 -4.84 -5.81 -13.30
CA CYS A 92 -4.83 -7.20 -12.91
C CYS A 92 -3.73 -7.96 -13.63
N LEU A 93 -3.41 -9.15 -13.12
CA LEU A 93 -2.40 -10.05 -13.66
C LEU A 93 -3.08 -11.35 -14.12
N ALA A 94 -3.04 -11.60 -15.42
CA ALA A 94 -3.65 -12.78 -16.04
C ALA A 94 -2.71 -13.43 -17.06
N GLU A 95 -2.92 -14.72 -17.33
CA GLU A 95 -2.16 -15.54 -18.29
C GLU A 95 -2.02 -14.86 -19.65
N THR A 96 -3.15 -14.39 -20.21
CA THR A 96 -3.11 -13.64 -21.46
C THR A 96 -2.92 -12.15 -21.18
N GLY A 97 -1.74 -11.63 -21.54
CA GLY A 97 -1.46 -10.19 -21.56
C GLY A 97 -0.83 -9.62 -20.30
N GLY A 98 -0.50 -10.45 -19.29
CA GLY A 98 0.22 -10.00 -18.11
C GLY A 98 -0.54 -8.93 -17.32
N PHE A 99 0.12 -7.81 -17.04
CA PHE A 99 -0.52 -6.66 -16.40
C PHE A 99 -1.44 -5.89 -17.37
N ALA A 100 -2.74 -5.86 -17.08
CA ALA A 100 -3.73 -5.20 -17.93
C ALA A 100 -4.84 -4.49 -17.14
N ALA A 101 -5.49 -3.48 -17.75
CA ALA A 101 -6.62 -2.75 -17.15
C ALA A 101 -7.82 -3.64 -16.82
N THR A 102 -7.99 -4.69 -17.62
CA THR A 102 -9.05 -5.69 -17.50
C THR A 102 -8.43 -7.04 -17.73
N CYS A 103 -8.82 -8.03 -16.93
CA CYS A 103 -8.23 -9.36 -17.07
C CYS A 103 -8.64 -9.97 -18.38
N GLY A 104 -7.63 -10.45 -19.12
CA GLY A 104 -7.82 -11.25 -20.31
C GLY A 104 -8.52 -12.57 -19.99
N GLY A 105 -8.74 -13.38 -21.03
CA GLY A 105 -9.12 -14.78 -20.85
C GLY A 105 -7.96 -15.61 -20.29
N GLY A 106 -8.28 -16.76 -19.69
CA GLY A 106 -7.30 -17.67 -19.10
C GLY A 106 -7.28 -17.62 -17.58
N THR A 107 -6.19 -18.08 -16.97
CA THR A 107 -6.00 -18.03 -15.51
C THR A 107 -5.74 -16.59 -15.06
N THR A 108 -6.41 -16.19 -13.97
CA THR A 108 -6.16 -14.91 -13.32
C THR A 108 -5.33 -15.16 -12.07
N PHE A 109 -4.10 -14.66 -12.04
CA PHE A 109 -3.19 -14.81 -10.92
C PHE A 109 -3.47 -13.78 -9.83
N MET A 110 -3.87 -12.57 -10.24
CA MET A 110 -4.31 -11.51 -9.33
C MET A 110 -5.39 -10.66 -9.99
N GLY A 111 -6.58 -10.64 -9.41
CA GLY A 111 -7.76 -10.00 -10.01
C GLY A 111 -7.71 -8.47 -10.02
N VAL A 112 -7.09 -7.85 -9.02
CA VAL A 112 -6.71 -6.42 -8.99
C VAL A 112 -5.52 -6.28 -8.07
N VAL A 113 -4.47 -5.63 -8.53
CA VAL A 113 -3.31 -5.24 -7.73
C VAL A 113 -3.74 -4.10 -6.79
N PRO A 114 -3.54 -4.23 -5.46
CA PRO A 114 -3.91 -3.20 -4.51
C PRO A 114 -3.22 -1.87 -4.77
N ASP A 115 -3.93 -0.76 -4.50
CA ASP A 115 -3.33 0.56 -4.43
C ASP A 115 -2.47 0.72 -3.17
N ASN A 116 -1.45 1.56 -3.25
CA ASN A 116 -0.71 2.02 -2.07
C ASN A 116 -1.69 2.61 -1.04
N PRO A 117 -1.67 2.16 0.22
CA PRO A 117 -2.64 2.60 1.23
C PRO A 117 -2.53 4.07 1.67
N ASP A 118 -1.48 4.78 1.24
CA ASP A 118 -1.38 6.24 1.39
C ASP A 118 -1.72 6.95 0.07
N PRO A 119 -2.79 7.75 0.02
CA PRO A 119 -3.16 8.52 -1.17
C PRO A 119 -2.09 9.48 -1.69
N ASN A 120 -1.13 9.87 -0.84
CA ASN A 120 -0.03 10.77 -1.22
C ASN A 120 1.31 10.04 -1.36
N GLY A 121 1.35 8.73 -1.06
CA GLY A 121 2.57 7.95 -1.13
C GLY A 121 2.83 7.47 -2.55
N GLN A 122 4.06 7.00 -2.80
CA GLN A 122 4.44 6.48 -4.11
C GLN A 122 3.72 5.17 -4.42
N ASP A 123 3.27 5.02 -5.66
CA ASP A 123 2.66 3.80 -6.18
C ASP A 123 3.67 2.64 -6.22
N TYR A 124 3.15 1.41 -6.25
CA TYR A 124 3.95 0.24 -6.59
C TYR A 124 4.36 0.28 -8.05
N VAL A 125 5.67 0.24 -8.30
CA VAL A 125 6.24 0.27 -9.65
C VAL A 125 6.92 -1.05 -9.93
N TYR A 126 6.42 -1.78 -10.92
CA TYR A 126 6.99 -3.00 -11.44
C TYR A 126 7.84 -2.70 -12.68
N THR A 127 9.04 -3.25 -12.71
CA THR A 127 9.94 -3.24 -13.86
C THR A 127 10.32 -4.68 -14.16
N ALA A 128 10.08 -5.14 -15.40
CA ALA A 128 10.59 -6.43 -15.85
C ALA A 128 12.06 -6.30 -16.27
N ASP A 129 12.89 -7.24 -15.84
CA ASP A 129 14.28 -7.34 -16.29
C ASP A 129 14.37 -8.28 -17.48
N VAL A 130 14.72 -7.72 -18.63
CA VAL A 130 14.81 -8.48 -19.88
C VAL A 130 16.22 -9.04 -20.04
N SER A 131 16.34 -10.37 -20.04
CA SER A 131 17.58 -11.07 -20.37
C SER A 131 17.48 -11.67 -21.77
N GLY A 132 17.78 -10.86 -22.78
CA GLY A 132 17.64 -11.28 -24.18
C GLY A 132 16.20 -11.16 -24.68
N SER A 133 15.46 -12.29 -24.76
CA SER A 133 14.06 -12.31 -25.23
C SER A 133 13.07 -12.82 -24.19
N SER A 134 13.54 -13.16 -22.99
CA SER A 134 12.69 -13.61 -21.88
C SER A 134 12.85 -12.68 -20.69
N ASN A 135 11.75 -12.50 -19.97
CA ASN A 135 11.72 -11.77 -18.70
C ASN A 135 12.03 -12.75 -17.56
N ASP A 136 13.30 -12.87 -17.21
CA ASP A 136 13.77 -13.86 -16.23
C ASP A 136 13.78 -13.31 -14.79
N SER A 137 13.65 -11.98 -14.62
CA SER A 137 13.64 -11.31 -13.32
C SER A 137 12.72 -10.07 -13.34
N TYR A 138 12.46 -9.50 -12.17
CA TYR A 138 11.76 -8.23 -12.02
C TYR A 138 12.25 -7.46 -10.79
N HIS A 139 11.99 -6.16 -10.81
CA HIS A 139 12.06 -5.28 -9.65
C HIS A 139 10.68 -4.68 -9.36
N LEU A 140 10.17 -4.93 -8.16
CA LEU A 140 8.96 -4.30 -7.63
C LEU A 140 9.36 -3.28 -6.57
N VAL A 141 9.26 -2.00 -6.92
CA VAL A 141 9.62 -0.87 -6.07
C VAL A 141 8.44 -0.47 -5.19
N TYR A 142 8.69 -0.30 -3.90
CA TYR A 142 7.74 0.24 -2.93
C TYR A 142 8.45 1.11 -1.89
N LEU A 143 7.71 2.00 -1.23
CA LEU A 143 8.24 2.91 -0.22
C LEU A 143 7.49 2.72 1.10
N LEU A 144 8.23 2.48 2.19
CA LEU A 144 7.68 2.52 3.53
C LEU A 144 7.77 3.93 4.11
N GLU A 145 6.80 4.31 4.92
CA GLU A 145 6.78 5.63 5.57
C GLU A 145 7.70 5.68 6.79
N GLU A 146 7.71 4.62 7.59
CA GLU A 146 8.57 4.45 8.77
C GLU A 146 9.23 3.06 8.78
N ASP A 147 10.29 2.92 9.58
CA ASP A 147 10.92 1.62 9.85
C ASP A 147 9.89 0.61 10.35
N THR A 148 9.63 -0.41 9.55
CA THR A 148 8.57 -1.40 9.81
C THR A 148 9.05 -2.81 9.51
N ALA A 149 8.86 -3.72 10.47
CA ALA A 149 9.19 -5.14 10.36
C ALA A 149 10.66 -5.44 9.97
N GLY A 150 11.58 -4.56 10.39
CA GLY A 150 13.01 -4.71 10.08
C GLY A 150 13.39 -4.20 8.69
N VAL A 151 12.48 -3.50 8.00
CA VAL A 151 12.74 -2.80 6.75
C VAL A 151 12.77 -1.29 7.02
N ALA A 152 13.79 -0.59 6.53
CA ALA A 152 13.94 0.86 6.73
C ALA A 152 12.80 1.69 6.10
N GLY A 153 12.39 2.78 6.73
CA GLY A 153 11.45 3.75 6.17
C GLY A 153 12.13 4.84 5.36
N GLY A 154 11.38 5.51 4.49
CA GLY A 154 11.82 6.75 3.81
C GLY A 154 12.74 6.57 2.61
N THR A 155 13.17 5.34 2.29
CA THR A 155 13.90 4.99 1.06
C THR A 155 13.11 3.97 0.24
N PRO A 156 13.16 4.02 -1.10
CA PRO A 156 12.58 2.97 -1.94
C PRO A 156 13.24 1.61 -1.67
N HIS A 157 12.44 0.55 -1.68
CA HIS A 157 12.87 -0.84 -1.52
C HIS A 157 12.49 -1.66 -2.73
N ASN A 158 13.28 -2.68 -3.02
CA ASN A 158 13.08 -3.57 -4.16
C ASN A 158 12.70 -4.97 -3.70
N ALA A 159 11.54 -5.42 -4.16
CA ALA A 159 11.15 -6.83 -4.13
C ALA A 159 11.53 -7.49 -5.47
N THR A 160 12.27 -8.58 -5.39
CA THR A 160 12.72 -9.39 -6.54
C THR A 160 12.26 -10.84 -6.36
N PRO A 161 12.42 -11.73 -7.36
CA PRO A 161 12.13 -13.16 -7.19
C PRO A 161 12.89 -13.82 -6.02
N SER A 162 14.05 -13.27 -5.66
CA SER A 162 14.88 -13.79 -4.55
C SER A 162 14.42 -13.31 -3.18
N GLY A 163 13.45 -12.39 -3.12
CA GLY A 163 12.94 -11.78 -1.91
C GLY A 163 13.06 -10.26 -1.90
N ILE A 164 12.81 -9.68 -0.73
CA ILE A 164 12.94 -8.24 -0.47
C ILE A 164 14.41 -7.95 -0.18
N VAL A 165 15.00 -7.03 -0.96
CA VAL A 165 16.37 -6.56 -0.78
C VAL A 165 16.31 -5.12 -0.29
N GLU A 166 17.03 -4.82 0.80
CA GLU A 166 17.28 -3.45 1.22
C GLU A 166 18.48 -2.92 0.42
N ASP A 167 18.29 -1.84 -0.33
CA ASP A 167 19.37 -1.14 -1.05
C ASP A 167 20.15 -0.17 -0.11
#